data_AF-A0A1H7NUH8-F1
#
_entry.id   AF-A0A1H7NUH8-F1
#
_cell.length_a   1.000
_cell.length_b   1.000
_cell.length_c   1.000
_cell.angle_alpha   90.00
_cell.angle_beta   90.00
_cell.angle_gamma   90.00
#
_symmetry.space_group_name_H-M   'P 1'
#
loop_
_entity.id
_entity.type
_entity.pdbx_description
1 polymer ?
#
loop_
_entity_poly.entity_id
_entity_poly.type
_entity_poly.pdbx_seq_one_letter_code
_entity_poly.pdbx_strand_id
1 'polypeptide(L)'
;MVYKDRDISPEARKFYRMLREKPALFLGCECITFLRTYMDGMLTADRLFNGTKNIIIPYGFTDFVEWYYGDNTCQDCFECVLKAEGDEKAALDKWFSLLDEYLKGLGYEPIGVTKKG
;
A
#
# COMPACT_ATOMS: atom_id res chain seq x y z
N MET A 1 -4.18 -14.95 -18.62
CA MET A 1 -2.96 -14.11 -18.48
C MET A 1 -2.94 -13.63 -17.04
N VAL A 2 -2.08 -14.21 -16.19
CA VAL A 2 -1.94 -13.76 -14.81
C VAL A 2 -1.14 -12.47 -14.86
N TYR A 3 -1.74 -11.36 -14.47
CA TYR A 3 -1.08 -10.06 -14.42
C TYR A 3 -0.04 -10.09 -13.29
N LYS A 4 1.18 -10.54 -13.58
CA LYS A 4 2.26 -10.72 -12.60
C LYS A 4 2.54 -9.46 -11.78
N ASP A 5 2.19 -8.29 -12.29
CA ASP A 5 2.48 -6.99 -11.69
C ASP A 5 1.35 -6.48 -10.76
N ARG A 6 0.27 -7.27 -10.58
CA ARG A 6 -0.87 -6.92 -9.72
C ARG A 6 -0.80 -7.53 -8.32
N ASP A 7 0.23 -8.32 -8.04
CA ASP A 7 0.57 -8.77 -6.68
C ASP A 7 1.77 -7.99 -6.14
N ILE A 8 1.94 -7.97 -4.83
CA ILE A 8 3.11 -7.40 -4.15
C ILE A 8 4.21 -8.44 -4.06
N SER A 9 5.46 -8.04 -4.33
CA SER A 9 6.62 -8.92 -4.15
C SER A 9 6.70 -9.47 -2.72
N PRO A 10 7.18 -10.71 -2.52
CA PRO A 10 7.27 -11.33 -1.19
C PRO A 10 7.99 -10.46 -0.14
N GLU A 11 9.04 -9.78 -0.54
CA GLU A 11 9.85 -8.88 0.31
C GLU A 11 9.03 -7.66 0.76
N ALA A 12 8.33 -7.01 -0.17
CA ALA A 12 7.47 -5.87 0.12
C ALA A 12 6.25 -6.29 0.97
N ARG A 13 5.69 -7.48 0.72
CA ARG A 13 4.61 -8.06 1.53
C ARG A 13 5.05 -8.31 2.98
N LYS A 14 6.22 -8.91 3.17
CA LYS A 14 6.80 -9.12 4.51
C LYS A 14 6.98 -7.78 5.23
N PHE A 15 7.49 -6.77 4.51
CA PHE A 15 7.65 -5.43 5.05
C PHE A 15 6.30 -4.81 5.45
N TYR A 16 5.29 -4.85 4.57
CA TYR A 16 3.96 -4.31 4.88
C TYR A 16 3.31 -4.96 6.09
N ARG A 17 3.52 -6.26 6.32
CA ARG A 17 3.03 -6.92 7.55
C ARG A 17 3.65 -6.31 8.80
N MET A 18 4.97 -6.13 8.80
CA MET A 18 5.67 -5.52 9.93
C MET A 18 5.25 -4.05 10.12
N LEU A 19 5.15 -3.29 9.02
CA LEU A 19 4.73 -1.89 9.06
C LEU A 19 3.31 -1.76 9.61
N ARG A 20 2.36 -2.55 9.11
CA ARG A 20 0.96 -2.49 9.58
C ARG A 20 0.82 -2.91 11.04
N GLU A 21 1.63 -3.85 11.53
CA GLU A 21 1.63 -4.20 12.96
C GLU A 21 2.17 -3.09 13.86
N LYS A 22 3.17 -2.34 13.38
CA LYS A 22 3.89 -1.34 14.19
C LYS A 22 4.21 -0.10 13.38
N PRO A 23 3.22 0.64 12.87
CA PRO A 23 3.44 1.77 11.96
C PRO A 23 4.39 2.81 12.55
N ALA A 24 4.23 3.17 13.82
CA ALA A 24 5.09 4.13 14.49
C ALA A 24 6.58 3.69 14.59
N LEU A 25 6.89 2.39 14.55
CA LEU A 25 8.28 1.91 14.55
C LEU A 25 8.99 2.23 13.22
N PHE A 26 8.26 2.21 12.11
CA PHE A 26 8.82 2.39 10.77
C PHE A 26 8.67 3.82 10.27
N LEU A 27 7.53 4.45 10.58
CA LEU A 27 7.18 5.79 10.11
C LEU A 27 7.43 6.87 11.17
N GLY A 28 7.63 6.51 12.44
CA GLY A 28 7.70 7.45 13.57
C GLY A 28 6.33 7.90 14.08
N CYS A 29 5.25 7.71 13.31
CA CYS A 29 3.87 7.97 13.69
C CYS A 29 2.89 7.13 12.83
N GLU A 30 1.60 7.17 13.16
CA GLU A 30 0.52 6.54 12.38
C GLU A 30 0.00 7.55 11.35
N CYS A 31 0.69 7.68 10.21
CA CYS A 31 0.46 8.76 9.23
C CYS A 31 0.60 8.25 7.80
N ILE A 32 -0.45 8.41 6.98
CA ILE A 32 -0.44 7.98 5.57
C ILE A 32 0.50 8.84 4.72
N THR A 33 0.67 10.13 5.03
CA THR A 33 1.63 11.00 4.33
C THR A 33 3.07 10.48 4.48
N PHE A 34 3.41 9.97 5.66
CA PHE A 34 4.73 9.37 5.89
C PHE A 34 4.85 7.99 5.25
N LEU A 35 3.76 7.22 5.17
CA LEU A 35 3.72 5.99 4.37
C LEU A 35 4.04 6.31 2.89
N ARG A 36 3.39 7.30 2.29
CA ARG A 36 3.63 7.73 0.90
C ARG A 36 5.11 8.03 0.67
N THR A 37 5.69 8.88 1.52
CA THR A 37 7.11 9.26 1.43
C THR A 37 8.04 8.04 1.55
N TYR A 38 7.72 7.12 2.46
CA TYR A 38 8.49 5.89 2.62
C TYR A 38 8.41 5.00 1.37
N MET A 39 7.22 4.85 0.78
CA MET A 39 7.02 4.07 -0.43
C MET A 39 7.76 4.66 -1.64
N ASP A 40 7.78 5.98 -1.78
CA ASP A 40 8.57 6.67 -2.81
C ASP A 40 10.07 6.37 -2.65
N GLY A 41 10.56 6.34 -1.41
CA GLY A 41 11.92 5.93 -1.08
C GLY A 41 12.20 4.48 -1.46
N MET A 42 11.28 3.55 -1.15
CA MET A 42 11.40 2.14 -1.55
C MET A 42 11.43 1.97 -3.07
N LEU A 43 10.54 2.65 -3.80
CA LEU A 43 10.48 2.60 -5.27
C LEU A 43 11.79 3.14 -5.88
N THR A 44 12.29 4.24 -5.34
CA THR A 44 13.57 4.83 -5.76
C THR A 44 14.73 3.87 -5.51
N ALA A 45 14.81 3.27 -4.32
CA ALA A 45 15.84 2.30 -3.98
C ALA A 45 15.78 1.06 -4.88
N ASP A 46 14.58 0.52 -5.14
CA ASP A 46 14.43 -0.65 -6.01
C ASP A 46 14.86 -0.35 -7.45
N ARG A 47 14.53 0.84 -7.95
CA ARG A 47 14.99 1.31 -9.26
C ARG A 47 16.51 1.42 -9.34
N LEU A 48 17.15 1.97 -8.30
CA LEU A 48 18.60 2.20 -8.28
C LEU A 48 19.41 0.91 -8.10
N PHE A 49 18.96 0.00 -7.24
CA PHE A 49 19.76 -1.15 -6.81
C PHE A 49 19.30 -2.49 -7.37
N ASN A 50 18.02 -2.63 -7.74
CA ASN A 50 17.45 -3.90 -8.18
C ASN A 50 16.94 -3.87 -9.63
N GLY A 51 16.80 -2.69 -10.23
CA GLY A 51 16.28 -2.52 -11.59
C GLY A 51 14.80 -2.86 -11.71
N THR A 52 13.98 -2.31 -10.79
CA THR A 52 12.51 -2.45 -10.79
C THR A 52 12.02 -3.90 -10.75
N LYS A 53 12.71 -4.75 -9.98
CA LYS A 53 12.36 -6.17 -9.83
C LYS A 53 11.27 -6.39 -8.79
N ASN A 54 11.09 -5.46 -7.86
CA ASN A 54 10.13 -5.60 -6.79
C ASN A 54 8.87 -4.78 -7.06
N ILE A 55 7.72 -5.42 -6.94
CA ILE A 55 6.42 -4.75 -6.98
C ILE A 55 6.10 -4.30 -5.56
N ILE A 56 6.36 -3.02 -5.30
CA ILE A 56 6.13 -2.40 -3.98
C ILE A 56 4.66 -1.97 -3.87
N ILE A 57 4.16 -1.24 -4.85
CA ILE A 57 2.73 -0.91 -5.00
C ILE A 57 2.21 -1.70 -6.20
N PRO A 58 1.15 -2.52 -6.06
CA PRO A 58 0.60 -3.28 -7.17
C PRO A 58 0.11 -2.37 -8.31
N TYR A 59 0.38 -2.79 -9.54
CA TYR A 59 -0.22 -2.14 -10.70
C TYR A 59 -1.75 -2.23 -10.62
N GLY A 60 -2.45 -1.14 -10.95
CA GLY A 60 -3.91 -1.03 -10.89
C GLY A 60 -4.50 -0.79 -9.50
N PHE A 61 -3.68 -0.73 -8.44
CA PHE A 61 -4.19 -0.45 -7.09
C PHE A 61 -4.69 1.00 -6.95
N THR A 62 -4.03 1.96 -7.58
CA THR A 62 -4.50 3.36 -7.58
C THR A 62 -5.86 3.49 -8.27
N ASP A 63 -6.00 2.93 -9.48
CA ASP A 63 -7.27 2.89 -10.20
C ASP A 63 -8.39 2.23 -9.38
N PHE A 64 -8.08 1.17 -8.63
CA PHE A 64 -9.03 0.52 -7.73
C PHE A 64 -9.49 1.46 -6.60
N VAL A 65 -8.56 2.19 -5.98
CA VAL A 65 -8.88 3.14 -4.90
C VAL A 65 -9.71 4.31 -5.43
N GLU A 66 -9.35 4.86 -6.60
CA GLU A 66 -10.13 5.91 -7.26
C GLU A 66 -11.55 5.43 -7.59
N TRP A 67 -11.68 4.22 -8.13
CA TRP A 67 -12.98 3.59 -8.37
C TRP A 67 -13.77 3.38 -7.08
N TYR A 68 -13.13 2.92 -6.00
CA TYR A 68 -13.76 2.67 -4.70
C TYR A 68 -14.41 3.94 -4.14
N TYR A 69 -13.73 5.08 -4.24
CA TYR A 69 -14.26 6.37 -3.78
C TYR A 69 -15.09 7.12 -4.82
N GLY A 70 -15.07 6.68 -6.09
CA GLY A 70 -15.69 7.42 -7.20
C GLY A 70 -14.99 8.76 -7.48
N ASP A 71 -13.70 8.87 -7.17
CA ASP A 71 -12.91 10.10 -7.29
C ASP A 71 -11.59 9.81 -8.01
N ASN A 72 -11.47 10.34 -9.22
CA ASN A 72 -10.29 10.23 -10.09
C ASN A 72 -9.50 11.55 -10.20
N THR A 73 -9.72 12.48 -9.26
CA THR A 73 -9.03 13.79 -9.23
C THR A 73 -7.72 13.76 -8.47
N CYS A 74 -7.47 12.69 -7.71
CA CYS A 74 -6.26 12.51 -6.91
C CYS A 74 -5.07 12.05 -7.77
N GLN A 75 -3.86 12.37 -7.34
CA GLN A 75 -2.65 11.99 -8.09
C GLN A 75 -2.21 10.55 -7.81
N ASP A 76 -2.56 10.02 -6.64
CA ASP A 76 -2.29 8.65 -6.24
C ASP A 76 -3.28 8.14 -5.17
N CYS A 77 -3.18 6.84 -4.88
CA CYS A 77 -4.00 6.18 -3.86
C CYS A 77 -3.84 6.75 -2.45
N PHE A 78 -2.69 7.34 -2.09
CA PHE A 78 -2.49 7.87 -0.75
C PHE A 78 -3.26 9.17 -0.57
N GLU A 79 -3.16 10.08 -1.55
CA GLU A 79 -3.93 11.32 -1.59
C GLU A 79 -5.43 11.04 -1.62
N CYS A 80 -5.86 10.07 -2.43
CA CYS A 80 -7.28 9.68 -2.54
C CYS A 80 -7.85 9.24 -1.18
N VAL A 81 -7.15 8.35 -0.48
CA VAL A 81 -7.58 7.89 0.85
C VAL A 81 -7.54 9.01 1.87
N LEU A 82 -6.47 9.82 1.91
CA LEU A 82 -6.35 10.91 2.88
C LEU A 82 -7.47 11.95 2.70
N LYS A 83 -7.79 12.30 1.45
CA LYS A 83 -8.87 13.24 1.11
C LYS A 83 -10.22 12.71 1.58
N ALA A 84 -10.49 11.41 1.39
CA ALA A 84 -11.76 10.81 1.74
C ALA A 84 -11.94 10.63 3.26
N GLU A 85 -10.90 10.19 3.96
CA GLU A 85 -10.97 9.88 5.40
C GLU A 85 -10.76 11.12 6.29
N GLY A 86 -10.01 12.13 5.82
CA GLY A 86 -9.79 13.40 6.52
C GLY A 86 -8.90 13.35 7.77
N ASP A 87 -8.44 12.16 8.16
CA ASP A 87 -7.53 11.92 9.29
C ASP A 87 -6.38 11.01 8.86
N GLU A 88 -5.15 11.36 9.25
CA GLU A 88 -3.92 10.68 8.84
C GLU A 88 -3.86 9.21 9.29
N LYS A 89 -4.33 8.91 10.50
CA LYS A 89 -4.32 7.55 11.06
C LYS A 89 -5.43 6.72 10.45
N ALA A 90 -6.65 7.26 10.38
CA ALA A 90 -7.78 6.59 9.75
C ALA A 90 -7.48 6.28 8.27
N ALA A 91 -6.86 7.22 7.56
CA ALA A 91 -6.41 7.03 6.19
C ALA A 91 -5.37 5.91 6.08
N LEU A 92 -4.38 5.85 6.98
CA LEU A 92 -3.39 4.78 6.99
C LEU A 92 -4.05 3.39 7.15
N ASP A 93 -4.94 3.25 8.13
CA ASP A 93 -5.65 1.99 8.38
C ASP A 93 -6.55 1.60 7.20
N LYS A 94 -7.21 2.60 6.60
CA LYS A 94 -8.07 2.41 5.44
C LYS A 94 -7.29 2.01 4.20
N TRP A 95 -6.13 2.62 3.96
CA TRP A 95 -5.27 2.27 2.83
C TRP A 95 -4.86 0.80 2.87
N PHE A 96 -4.44 0.29 4.04
CA PHE A 96 -4.13 -1.14 4.20
C PHE A 96 -5.36 -2.04 4.02
N SER A 97 -6.53 -1.57 4.44
CA SER A 97 -7.78 -2.32 4.27
C SER A 97 -8.19 -2.43 2.80
N LEU A 98 -8.06 -1.34 2.04
CA LEU A 98 -8.28 -1.33 0.58
C LEU A 98 -7.26 -2.20 -0.15
N LEU A 99 -6.00 -2.19 0.30
CA LEU A 99 -4.99 -3.07 -0.28
C LEU A 99 -5.31 -4.55 -0.07
N ASP A 100 -5.75 -4.93 1.14
CA ASP A 100 -6.23 -6.29 1.40
C ASP A 100 -7.43 -6.67 0.53
N GLU A 101 -8.37 -5.76 0.33
CA GLU A 101 -9.54 -5.97 -0.51
C GLU A 101 -9.15 -6.17 -1.99
N TYR A 102 -8.26 -5.31 -2.49
CA TYR A 102 -7.71 -5.41 -3.84
C TYR A 102 -7.02 -6.76 -4.08
N LEU A 103 -6.11 -7.15 -3.20
CA LEU A 103 -5.37 -8.41 -3.31
C LEU A 103 -6.31 -9.62 -3.25
N LYS A 104 -7.27 -9.63 -2.31
CA LYS A 104 -8.26 -10.70 -2.21
C LYS A 104 -9.14 -10.78 -3.45
N GLY A 105 -9.58 -9.64 -4.00
CA GLY A 105 -10.39 -9.58 -5.22
C GLY A 105 -9.69 -10.19 -6.44
N LEU A 106 -8.35 -10.19 -6.44
CA LEU A 106 -7.52 -10.81 -7.48
C LEU A 106 -7.10 -12.26 -7.14
N GLY A 107 -7.50 -12.79 -5.99
CA GLY A 107 -7.13 -14.13 -5.53
C GLY A 107 -5.74 -14.23 -4.89
N TYR A 108 -5.10 -13.11 -4.57
CA TYR A 108 -3.82 -13.06 -3.86
C TYR A 108 -4.02 -13.09 -2.34
N GLU A 109 -2.95 -13.43 -1.63
CA GLU A 109 -2.94 -13.33 -0.18
C GLU A 109 -3.09 -11.85 0.24
N PRO A 110 -3.88 -11.51 1.26
CA PRO A 110 -3.87 -10.17 1.83
C PRO A 110 -2.54 -9.90 2.56
N ILE A 111 -2.27 -8.62 2.87
CA ILE A 111 -1.23 -8.27 3.84
C ILE A 111 -1.65 -8.84 5.20
N GLY A 112 -2.90 -8.57 5.61
CA GLY A 112 -3.44 -8.95 6.91
C GLY A 112 -2.70 -8.28 8.07
N VAL A 113 -3.03 -8.70 9.30
CA VAL A 113 -2.24 -8.43 10.50
C VAL A 113 -1.76 -9.80 10.97
N THR A 114 -0.47 -9.98 11.25
CA THR A 114 0.00 -11.24 11.83
C THR A 114 -0.68 -11.38 13.19
N LYS A 115 -1.66 -12.28 13.29
CA LYS A 115 -2.22 -12.64 14.60
C LYS A 115 -1.07 -13.27 15.37
N LYS A 116 -0.57 -12.56 16.38
CA LYS A 116 0.25 -13.21 17.41
C LYS A 116 -0.63 -14.29 18.04
N GLY A 117 -0.22 -15.55 17.84
CA GLY A 117 -0.64 -16.66 18.68
C GLY A 117 -0.04 -16.52 20.07
#